data_AF-A0A3G9J9D1-F1
#
_entry.id   AF-A0A3G9J9D1-F1
#
_cell.length_a   1.000
_cell.length_b   1.000
_cell.length_c   1.000
_cell.angle_alpha   90.00
_cell.angle_beta   90.00
_cell.angle_gamma   90.00
#
_symmetry.space_group_name_H-M   'P 1'
#
loop_
_entity.id
_entity.type
_entity.pdbx_description
1 polymer ?
#
loop_
_entity_poly.entity_id
_entity_poly.type
_entity_poly.pdbx_seq_one_letter_code
_entity_poly.pdbx_strand_id
1 'polypeptide(L)' 'MEAMKEITIELHELGRIAGEKARAEAWAAGLPYSYGVEGKVILVYPDGRKTEVVYDPSAERNEVPYVEKE' A
#
# COMPACT_ATOMS: atom_id res chain seq x y z
N MET A 1 3.79 -24.24 -20.89
CA MET A 1 4.47 -23.20 -20.09
C MET A 1 3.81 -21.82 -20.23
N GLU A 2 3.04 -21.58 -21.30
CA GLU A 2 2.25 -20.34 -21.52
C GLU A 2 1.09 -20.16 -20.53
N ALA A 3 0.30 -21.22 -20.25
CA ALA A 3 -0.84 -21.13 -19.32
C ALA A 3 -0.46 -20.65 -17.91
N MET A 4 0.72 -21.03 -17.40
CA MET A 4 1.19 -20.60 -16.07
C MET A 4 1.58 -19.12 -16.07
N LYS A 5 2.06 -18.61 -17.22
CA LYS A 5 2.44 -17.21 -17.43
C LYS A 5 1.19 -16.32 -17.55
N GLU A 6 0.15 -16.80 -18.24
CA GLU A 6 -1.15 -16.12 -18.35
C GLU A 6 -1.87 -16.01 -16.99
N ILE A 7 -1.94 -17.11 -16.22
CA ILE A 7 -2.55 -17.08 -14.86
C ILE A 7 -1.84 -16.08 -13.94
N THR A 8 -0.51 -15.96 -14.05
CA THR A 8 0.28 -15.01 -13.25
C THR A 8 -0.02 -13.56 -13.61
N ILE A 9 -0.23 -13.26 -14.90
CA ILE A 9 -0.63 -11.93 -15.38
C ILE A 9 -2.02 -11.57 -14.86
N GLU A 10 -2.98 -12.51 -14.89
CA GLU A 10 -4.33 -12.28 -14.38
C GLU A 10 -4.38 -12.03 -12.86
N LEU A 11 -3.65 -12.82 -12.06
CA LEU A 11 -3.63 -12.64 -10.61
C LEU A 11 -3.01 -11.30 -10.19
N HIS A 12 -1.95 -10.87 -10.89
CA HIS A 12 -1.33 -9.58 -10.63
C HIS A 12 -2.28 -8.42 -10.93
N GLU A 13 -2.99 -8.50 -12.05
CA GLU A 13 -3.96 -7.46 -12.44
C GLU A 13 -5.17 -7.41 -11.51
N LEU A 14 -5.71 -8.57 -11.12
CA LEU A 14 -6.79 -8.66 -10.14
C LEU A 14 -6.35 -8.10 -8.77
N GLY A 15 -5.11 -8.37 -8.35
CA GLY A 15 -4.53 -7.80 -7.14
C GLY A 15 -4.43 -6.28 -7.19
N ARG A 16 -3.97 -5.72 -8.33
CA ARG A 16 -3.91 -4.27 -8.55
C ARG A 16 -5.29 -3.63 -8.44
N ILE A 17 -6.28 -4.17 -9.16
CA ILE A 17 -7.67 -3.67 -9.17
C ILE A 17 -8.27 -3.73 -7.75
N ALA A 18 -8.10 -4.85 -7.05
CA ALA A 18 -8.60 -5.03 -5.69
C ALA A 18 -7.96 -4.01 -4.72
N GLY A 19 -6.66 -3.79 -4.82
CA GLY A 19 -5.94 -2.80 -4.02
C GLY A 19 -6.35 -1.36 -4.31
N GLU A 20 -6.61 -1.01 -5.58
CA GLU A 20 -7.14 0.31 -5.95
C GLU A 20 -8.54 0.53 -5.38
N LYS A 21 -9.43 -0.46 -5.53
CA LYS A 21 -10.79 -0.39 -4.98
C LYS A 21 -10.79 -0.25 -3.46
N ALA A 22 -10.00 -1.06 -2.76
CA ALA A 22 -9.88 -1.00 -1.30
C ALA A 22 -9.40 0.39 -0.81
N ARG A 23 -8.42 0.99 -1.50
CA ARG A 23 -7.93 2.34 -1.17
C ARG A 23 -9.00 3.40 -1.41
N ALA A 24 -9.72 3.32 -2.53
CA ALA A 24 -10.79 4.26 -2.84
C ALA A 24 -11.94 4.19 -1.82
N GLU A 25 -12.34 2.99 -1.41
CA GLU A 25 -13.39 2.77 -0.40
C GLU A 25 -12.95 3.27 0.99
N ALA A 26 -11.71 2.96 1.40
CA ALA A 26 -11.16 3.47 2.66
C ALA A 26 -11.15 5.01 2.68
N TRP A 27 -10.69 5.64 1.58
CA TRP A 27 -10.65 7.10 1.46
C TRP A 27 -12.06 7.71 1.53
N ALA A 28 -13.02 7.14 0.80
CA ALA A 28 -14.42 7.59 0.83
C ALA A 28 -15.05 7.47 2.23
N ALA A 29 -14.60 6.50 3.03
CA ALA A 29 -15.02 6.31 4.42
C ALA A 29 -14.25 7.18 5.44
N GLY A 30 -13.29 7.99 5.01
CA GLY A 30 -12.44 8.78 5.92
C GLY A 30 -11.50 7.91 6.76
N LEU A 31 -11.07 6.76 6.22
CA LEU A 31 -10.13 5.85 6.87
C LEU A 31 -8.75 5.96 6.22
N PRO A 32 -7.66 5.76 6.99
CA PRO A 32 -6.33 5.62 6.43
C PRO A 32 -6.22 4.42 5.48
N TYR A 33 -5.35 4.51 4.48
CA TYR A 33 -4.99 3.39 3.62
C TYR A 33 -3.47 3.29 3.45
N SER A 34 -2.95 2.11 3.15
CA SER A 34 -1.52 1.90 2.91
C SER A 34 -1.22 1.40 1.50
N TYR A 35 0.03 1.62 1.07
CA TYR A 35 0.58 1.05 -0.14
C TYR A 35 2.08 0.78 0.01
N GLY A 36 2.60 -0.16 -0.79
CA GLY A 36 4.03 -0.46 -0.85
C GLY A 36 4.73 0.39 -1.92
N VAL A 37 5.88 0.98 -1.60
CA VAL A 37 6.77 1.65 -2.57
C VAL A 37 8.23 1.41 -2.16
N GLU A 38 9.08 0.92 -3.06
CA GLU A 38 10.52 0.71 -2.81
C GLU A 38 10.84 -0.09 -1.53
N GLY A 39 10.04 -1.12 -1.23
CA GLY A 39 10.21 -1.93 -0.02
C GLY A 39 9.72 -1.28 1.28
N LYS A 40 9.09 -0.10 1.19
CA LYS A 40 8.50 0.65 2.29
C LYS A 40 6.99 0.50 2.29
N VAL A 41 6.37 0.58 3.46
CA VAL A 41 4.92 0.69 3.61
C VAL A 41 4.59 2.13 3.95
N ILE A 42 3.86 2.80 3.07
CA ILE A 42 3.40 4.17 3.27
C ILE A 42 1.95 4.12 3.71
N LEU A 43 1.64 4.78 4.83
CA LEU A 43 0.29 5.02 5.29
C LEU A 43 -0.12 6.45 4.92
N VAL A 44 -1.31 6.58 4.32
CA VAL A 44 -1.93 7.85 3.96
C VAL A 44 -3.14 8.06 4.86
N TYR A 45 -3.17 9.20 5.53
CA TYR A 45 -4.26 9.61 6.40
C TYR A 45 -5.26 10.51 5.66
N PRO A 46 -6.53 10.55 6.10
CA PRO A 46 -7.57 11.42 5.52
C PRO A 46 -7.25 12.92 5.52
N ASP A 47 -6.35 13.36 6.42
CA ASP A 47 -5.86 14.74 6.50
C ASP A 47 -4.77 15.06 5.47
N GLY A 48 -4.38 14.10 4.64
CA GLY A 48 -3.31 14.22 3.63
C GLY A 48 -1.91 13.91 4.17
N ARG A 49 -1.75 13.65 5.47
CA ARG A 49 -0.46 13.25 6.06
C ARG A 49 -0.06 11.88 5.53
N LYS A 50 1.21 11.75 5.12
CA LYS A 50 1.83 10.49 4.73
C LYS A 50 2.91 10.10 5.76
N THR A 51 2.91 8.84 6.19
CA THR A 51 3.95 8.28 7.07
C THR A 51 4.51 7.00 6.48
N GLU A 52 5.78 6.74 6.72
CA GLU A 52 6.40 5.45 6.50
C GLU A 52 6.24 4.62 7.78
N VAL A 53 5.75 3.39 7.63
CA VAL A 53 5.65 2.44 8.73
C VAL A 53 7.01 1.76 8.91
N VAL A 54 7.59 1.91 10.10
CA VAL A 54 8.88 1.33 10.48
C VAL A 54 8.64 0.37 11.64
N TYR A 55 9.11 -0.86 11.50
CA TYR A 55 9.08 -1.84 12.59
C TYR A 55 10.42 -1.81 13.31
N ASP A 56 10.38 -1.67 14.63
CA ASP A 56 11.58 -1.76 15.44
C ASP A 56 11.97 -3.24 15.70
N PRO A 57 13.14 -3.50 16.31
CA PRO A 57 13.57 -4.86 16.63
C PRO A 57 12.65 -5.62 17.60
N SER A 58 11.75 -4.92 18.31
CA SER A 58 10.74 -5.51 19.19
C SER A 58 9.42 -5.80 18.46
N ALA A 59 9.37 -5.57 17.14
CA ALA A 59 8.20 -5.62 16.28
C ALA A 59 7.10 -4.59 16.63
N GLU A 60 7.46 -3.54 17.40
CA GLU A 60 6.57 -2.41 17.64
C GLU A 60 6.51 -1.53 16.39
N ARG A 61 5.29 -1.08 16.09
CA ARG A 61 4.99 -0.26 14.92
C ARG A 61 5.28 1.20 15.24
N ASN A 62 6.27 1.77 14.56
CA ASN A 62 6.56 3.19 14.54
C ASN A 62 6.14 3.82 13.20
N GLU A 63 5.91 5.13 13.22
CA GLU A 63 5.58 5.91 12.03
C GLU A 63 6.48 7.14 11.95
N VAL A 64 7.12 7.33 10.80
CA VAL A 64 7.94 8.52 10.53
C VAL A 64 7.33 9.32 9.36
N PRO A 65 7.43 10.66 9.35
CA PRO A 65 6.96 11.45 8.21
C PRO A 65 7.58 10.97 6.90
N TYR A 66 6.75 10.72 5.88
CA TYR A 66 7.22 10.34 4.56
C TYR A 66 7.34 11.57 3.65
N VAL A 67 8.53 11.78 3.09
CA VAL A 67 8.79 12.81 2.08
C VAL A 67 9.08 12.10 0.76
N GLU A 68 8.22 12.33 -0.22
CA GLU A 68 8.38 11.82 -1.59
C GLU A 68 9.59 12.54 -2.20
N LYS A 69 10.62 11.79 -2.59
CA LYS A 69 11.78 12.35 -3.31
C LYS A 69 11.42 12.37 -4.79
N GLU A 70 11.45 13.55 -5.40
CA GLU A 70 11.29 13.76 -6.85
C GLU A 70 12.46 13.17 -7.65
#